data_AF-A0A7X8W466-F1
#
_entry.id   AF-A0A7X8W466-F1
#
_cell.length_a   1.000
_cell.length_b   1.000
_cell.length_c   1.000
_cell.angle_alpha   90.00
_cell.angle_beta   90.00
_cell.angle_gamma   90.00
#
_symmetry.space_group_name_H-M   'P 1'
#
loop_
_entity.id
_entity.type
_entity.pdbx_description
1 polymer ?
#
loop_
_entity_poly.entity_id
_entity_poly.type
_entity_poly.pdbx_seq_one_letter_code
_entity_poly.pdbx_strand_id
1 'polypeptide(L)'
;MGRIKSAWEIALERTEAISIDKDKLEYNDNVLKARTICSLYINDEEQTFEQAIEKLKAITDTKALYQGAVLTTLQNFNLPTTELVDNRATRAKQLIDYLAQNQPQVVDLTGQIVAFLKQYPEHKKQLIEQLKAQAEPTLREKEAKLQETYGE
;
A
#
# COMPACT_ATOMS: atom_id res chain seq x y z
N MET A 1 -2.24 -34.31 -51.79
CA MET A 1 -0.89 -34.32 -51.17
C MET A 1 -0.80 -33.13 -50.24
N GLY A 2 -0.95 -33.35 -48.93
CA GLY A 2 -0.85 -32.28 -47.93
C GLY A 2 0.62 -32.01 -47.60
N ARG A 3 1.10 -30.78 -47.81
CA ARG A 3 2.42 -30.36 -47.35
C ARG A 3 2.42 -30.41 -45.81
N ILE A 4 3.28 -31.26 -45.25
CA ILE A 4 3.55 -31.26 -43.80
C ILE A 4 4.35 -29.99 -43.53
N LYS A 5 3.76 -29.04 -42.82
CA LYS A 5 4.44 -27.80 -42.42
C LYS A 5 5.59 -28.13 -41.48
N SER A 6 6.75 -27.52 -41.69
CA SER A 6 7.90 -27.67 -40.80
C SER A 6 7.62 -27.03 -39.44
N ALA A 7 8.26 -27.52 -38.37
CA ALA A 7 8.13 -26.94 -37.03
C ALA A 7 8.54 -25.45 -36.99
N TRP A 8 9.40 -25.02 -37.91
CA TRP A 8 9.82 -23.64 -38.08
C TRP A 8 8.73 -22.77 -38.74
N GLU A 9 8.04 -23.28 -39.77
CA GLU A 9 6.87 -22.60 -40.36
C GLU A 9 5.71 -22.49 -39.36
N ILE A 10 5.47 -23.53 -38.56
CA ILE A 10 4.45 -23.49 -37.50
C ILE A 10 4.84 -22.48 -36.41
N ALA A 11 6.14 -22.35 -36.09
CA ALA A 11 6.63 -21.34 -35.16
C ALA A 11 6.49 -19.92 -35.73
N LEU A 12 6.79 -19.71 -37.02
CA LEU A 12 6.68 -18.42 -37.69
C LEU A 12 5.21 -17.97 -37.79
N GLU A 13 4.31 -18.87 -38.17
CA GLU A 13 2.85 -18.63 -38.17
C GLU A 13 2.32 -18.31 -36.77
N ARG A 14 2.85 -18.96 -35.73
CA ARG A 14 2.51 -18.65 -34.33
C ARG A 14 3.04 -17.28 -33.90
N THR A 15 4.19 -16.85 -34.37
CA THR A 15 4.72 -15.50 -34.09
C THR A 15 4.00 -14.41 -34.87
N GLU A 16 3.57 -14.68 -36.11
CA GLU A 16 2.74 -13.77 -36.92
C GLU A 16 1.30 -13.66 -36.36
N ALA A 17 0.77 -14.72 -35.76
CA ALA A 17 -0.54 -14.73 -35.10
C ALA A 17 -0.56 -14.03 -33.73
N ILE A 18 0.60 -13.71 -33.13
CA ILE A 18 0.67 -12.87 -31.94
C ILE A 18 0.62 -11.41 -32.42
N SER A 19 -0.59 -10.91 -32.60
CA SER A 19 -0.83 -9.47 -32.71
C SER A 19 -0.52 -8.86 -31.33
N ILE A 20 0.70 -8.35 -31.16
CA ILE A 20 1.05 -7.56 -29.97
C ILE A 20 0.22 -6.29 -30.05
N ASP A 21 -0.80 -6.21 -29.19
CA ASP A 21 -1.57 -4.99 -28.95
C ASP A 21 -0.64 -3.97 -28.30
N LYS A 22 -0.04 -3.12 -29.15
CA LYS A 22 0.94 -2.11 -28.75
C LYS A 22 0.35 -1.14 -27.73
N ASP A 23 -0.90 -0.75 -27.89
CA ASP A 23 -1.59 0.18 -27.00
C ASP A 23 -1.75 -0.44 -25.60
N LYS A 24 -2.12 -1.73 -25.54
CA LYS A 24 -2.20 -2.46 -24.27
C LYS A 24 -0.83 -2.63 -23.61
N LEU A 25 0.22 -2.84 -24.40
CA LEU A 25 1.59 -2.97 -23.89
C LEU A 25 2.09 -1.64 -23.32
N GLU A 26 1.90 -0.53 -24.04
CA GLU A 26 2.24 0.81 -23.57
C GLU A 26 1.45 1.20 -22.32
N TYR A 27 0.16 0.89 -22.27
CA TYR A 27 -0.67 1.08 -21.08
C TYR A 27 -0.09 0.34 -19.87
N ASN A 28 0.23 -0.95 -20.01
CA ASN A 28 0.79 -1.75 -18.92
C ASN A 28 2.15 -1.23 -18.45
N ASP A 29 3.01 -0.82 -19.38
CA ASP A 29 4.31 -0.21 -19.05
C ASP A 29 4.13 1.09 -18.27
N ASN A 30 3.18 1.93 -18.68
CA ASN A 30 2.87 3.17 -17.97
C ASN A 30 2.29 2.92 -16.57
N VAL A 31 1.44 1.89 -16.41
CA VAL A 31 0.98 1.45 -15.09
C VAL A 31 2.17 1.04 -14.22
N LEU A 32 3.08 0.20 -14.73
CA LEU A 32 4.25 -0.26 -13.98
C LEU A 32 5.20 0.88 -13.60
N LYS A 33 5.43 1.84 -14.51
CA LYS A 33 6.21 3.06 -14.22
C LYS A 33 5.58 3.87 -13.10
N ALA A 34 4.28 4.16 -13.18
CA ALA A 34 3.57 4.90 -12.14
C ALA A 34 3.67 4.21 -10.77
N ARG A 35 3.47 2.89 -10.72
CA ARG A 35 3.61 2.09 -9.49
C ARG A 35 5.02 2.20 -8.91
N THR A 36 6.04 2.10 -9.77
CA THR A 36 7.45 2.14 -9.35
C THR A 36 7.80 3.49 -8.75
N ILE A 37 7.40 4.59 -9.41
CA ILE A 37 7.64 5.95 -8.93
C ILE A 37 6.98 6.18 -7.57
N CYS A 38 5.71 5.80 -7.42
CA CYS A 38 5.00 5.94 -6.14
C CYS A 38 5.63 5.10 -5.03
N SER A 39 5.97 3.83 -5.31
CA SER A 39 6.60 2.95 -4.33
C SER A 39 7.96 3.47 -3.89
N LEU A 40 8.79 3.94 -4.82
CA LEU A 40 10.09 4.54 -4.51
C LEU A 40 9.90 5.76 -3.63
N TYR A 41 9.04 6.70 -4.02
CA TYR A 41 8.79 7.87 -3.20
C TYR A 41 8.26 7.51 -1.82
N ILE A 42 7.32 6.56 -1.68
CA ILE A 42 6.78 6.24 -0.36
C ILE A 42 7.83 5.62 0.57
N ASN A 43 8.68 4.74 0.05
CA ASN A 43 9.58 3.92 0.88
C ASN A 43 11.01 4.46 1.02
N ASP A 44 11.45 5.34 0.12
CA ASP A 44 12.78 5.95 0.13
C ASP A 44 12.69 7.40 0.61
N GLU A 45 13.22 7.67 1.80
CA GLU A 45 13.20 9.02 2.40
C GLU A 45 14.07 10.02 1.62
N GLU A 46 15.04 9.56 0.84
CA GLU A 46 15.91 10.42 0.02
C GLU A 46 15.20 10.96 -1.22
N GLN A 47 14.14 10.29 -1.70
CA GLN A 47 13.33 10.80 -2.80
C GLN A 47 12.53 12.01 -2.35
N THR A 48 12.59 13.11 -3.10
CA THR A 48 11.73 14.28 -2.83
C THR A 48 10.38 14.13 -3.51
N PHE A 49 9.39 14.88 -3.02
CA PHE A 49 8.05 14.87 -3.61
C PHE A 49 8.08 15.42 -5.04
N GLU A 50 8.83 16.49 -5.25
CA GLU A 50 8.98 17.17 -6.54
C GLU A 50 9.53 16.22 -7.59
N GLN A 51 10.57 15.45 -7.25
CA GLN A 51 11.15 14.42 -8.12
C GLN A 51 10.12 13.35 -8.52
N ALA A 52 9.29 12.92 -7.58
CA ALA A 52 8.24 11.95 -7.86
C ALA A 52 7.18 12.54 -8.81
N ILE A 53 6.75 13.77 -8.57
CA ILE A 53 5.76 14.46 -9.40
C ILE A 53 6.28 14.72 -10.81
N GLU A 54 7.53 15.13 -10.98
CA GLU A 54 8.14 15.30 -12.31
C GLU A 54 8.13 14.00 -13.11
N LYS A 55 8.51 12.88 -12.48
CA LYS A 55 8.48 11.56 -13.13
C LYS A 55 7.05 11.12 -13.47
N LEU A 56 6.06 11.41 -12.62
CA LEU A 56 4.66 11.08 -12.88
C LEU A 56 4.06 11.91 -14.02
N LYS A 57 4.43 13.20 -14.14
CA LYS A 57 3.98 14.09 -15.22
C LYS A 57 4.44 13.63 -16.61
N ALA A 58 5.53 12.86 -16.68
CA ALA A 58 6.00 12.28 -17.95
C ALA A 58 5.05 11.18 -18.49
N ILE A 59 4.13 10.67 -17.67
CA ILE A 59 3.13 9.68 -18.08
C ILE A 59 1.88 10.43 -18.57
N THR A 60 1.72 10.49 -19.89
CA THR A 60 0.61 11.20 -20.55
C THR A 60 -0.69 10.42 -20.55
N ASP A 61 -0.63 9.09 -20.52
CA ASP A 61 -1.79 8.23 -20.34
C ASP A 61 -2.33 8.35 -18.91
N THR A 62 -3.33 9.22 -18.76
CA THR A 62 -3.99 9.47 -17.49
C THR A 62 -4.59 8.21 -16.88
N LYS A 63 -5.17 7.31 -17.68
CA LYS A 63 -5.80 6.09 -17.15
C LYS A 63 -4.76 5.16 -16.56
N ALA A 64 -3.64 4.96 -17.27
CA ALA A 64 -2.51 4.18 -16.77
C ALA A 64 -1.89 4.80 -15.52
N LEU A 65 -1.70 6.12 -15.52
CA LEU A 65 -1.21 6.89 -14.38
C LEU A 65 -2.08 6.66 -13.14
N TYR A 66 -3.40 6.88 -13.24
CA TYR A 66 -4.32 6.70 -12.12
C TYR A 66 -4.35 5.24 -11.65
N GLN A 67 -4.41 4.28 -12.58
CA GLN A 67 -4.43 2.85 -12.25
C GLN A 67 -3.18 2.43 -11.47
N GLY A 68 -2.00 2.90 -11.87
CA GLY A 68 -0.75 2.57 -11.18
C GLY A 68 -0.56 3.35 -9.88
N ALA A 69 -0.71 4.67 -9.94
CA ALA A 69 -0.36 5.56 -8.85
C ALA A 69 -1.34 5.47 -7.68
N VAL A 70 -2.67 5.52 -7.94
CA VAL A 70 -3.68 5.49 -6.87
C VAL A 70 -3.65 4.15 -6.15
N LEU A 71 -3.64 3.04 -6.90
CA LEU A 71 -3.66 1.71 -6.30
C LEU A 71 -2.43 1.46 -5.43
N THR A 72 -1.22 1.77 -5.93
CA THR A 72 0.00 1.64 -5.14
C THR A 72 -0.05 2.52 -3.89
N THR A 73 -0.51 3.75 -4.02
CA THR A 73 -0.55 4.68 -2.88
C THR A 73 -1.52 4.20 -1.80
N LEU A 74 -2.71 3.74 -2.18
CA LEU A 74 -3.69 3.19 -1.25
C LEU A 74 -3.19 1.93 -0.54
N GLN A 75 -2.47 1.05 -1.26
CA GLN A 75 -1.87 -0.17 -0.70
C GLN A 75 -0.79 0.09 0.36
N ASN A 76 -0.28 1.32 0.46
CA ASN A 76 0.71 1.71 1.46
C ASN A 76 0.10 2.27 2.75
N PHE A 77 -1.23 2.44 2.84
CA PHE A 77 -1.90 2.71 4.10
C PHE A 77 -2.03 1.44 4.93
N ASN A 78 -0.97 1.09 5.65
CA ASN A 78 -0.93 -0.06 6.54
C ASN A 78 -0.97 0.37 8.01
N LEU A 79 -1.54 -0.48 8.87
CA LEU A 79 -1.51 -0.26 10.31
C LEU A 79 -0.04 -0.28 10.80
N PRO A 80 0.38 0.69 11.63
CA PRO A 80 1.72 0.67 12.22
C PRO A 80 1.92 -0.61 13.04
N THR A 81 2.96 -1.37 12.68
CA THR A 81 3.38 -2.57 13.42
C THR A 81 4.44 -2.28 14.47
N THR A 82 5.09 -1.11 14.36
CA THR A 82 6.12 -0.62 15.29
C THR A 82 5.69 0.73 15.88
N GLU A 83 6.30 1.12 16.98
CA GLU A 83 6.08 2.42 17.61
C GLU A 83 6.87 3.57 16.95
N LEU A 84 7.68 3.25 15.93
CA LEU A 84 8.43 4.25 15.19
C LEU A 84 7.48 5.12 14.37
N VAL A 85 7.75 6.42 14.34
CA VAL A 85 7.01 7.37 13.50
C VAL A 85 7.32 7.04 12.05
N ASP A 86 6.39 6.34 11.40
CA ASP A 86 6.49 5.95 10.01
C ASP A 86 5.90 7.04 9.11
N ASN A 87 6.75 7.66 8.30
CA ASN A 87 6.36 8.72 7.39
C ASN A 87 5.66 8.21 6.13
N ARG A 88 5.63 6.89 5.86
CA ARG A 88 5.04 6.30 4.66
C ARG A 88 3.58 6.72 4.45
N ALA A 89 2.78 6.72 5.51
CA ALA A 89 1.38 7.15 5.43
C ALA A 89 1.25 8.65 5.06
N THR A 90 2.14 9.49 5.59
CA THR A 90 2.15 10.93 5.25
C THR A 90 2.58 11.14 3.79
N ARG A 91 3.62 10.43 3.33
CA ARG A 91 4.10 10.48 1.94
C ARG A 91 3.04 9.95 0.97
N ALA A 92 2.36 8.86 1.31
CA ALA A 92 1.24 8.34 0.54
C ALA A 92 0.11 9.38 0.42
N LYS A 93 -0.23 10.09 1.51
CA LYS A 93 -1.21 11.18 1.44
C LYS A 93 -0.79 12.29 0.49
N GLN A 94 0.47 12.72 0.49
CA GLN A 94 0.96 13.75 -0.44
C GLN A 94 0.74 13.36 -1.91
N LEU A 95 0.96 12.08 -2.25
CA LEU A 95 0.64 11.56 -3.59
C LEU A 95 -0.87 11.57 -3.88
N ILE A 96 -1.71 11.14 -2.93
CA ILE A 96 -3.17 11.20 -3.12
C ILE A 96 -3.64 12.65 -3.29
N ASP A 97 -3.18 13.57 -2.47
CA ASP A 97 -3.55 14.99 -2.55
C ASP A 97 -3.25 15.55 -3.95
N TYR A 98 -2.09 15.18 -4.52
CA TYR A 98 -1.73 15.56 -5.88
C TYR A 98 -2.58 14.89 -6.96
N LEU A 99 -2.91 13.60 -6.81
CA LEU A 99 -3.72 12.87 -7.79
C LEU A 99 -5.21 13.26 -7.70
N ALA A 100 -5.66 13.68 -6.52
CA ALA A 100 -7.06 14.00 -6.21
C ALA A 100 -7.37 15.49 -6.30
N GLN A 101 -6.58 16.30 -7.03
CA GLN A 101 -6.66 17.77 -7.11
C GLN A 101 -8.09 18.36 -7.26
N ASN A 102 -9.06 17.61 -7.80
CA ASN A 102 -10.46 18.02 -7.98
C ASN A 102 -11.48 17.22 -7.14
N GLN A 103 -11.03 16.48 -6.12
CA GLN A 103 -11.83 15.58 -5.31
C GLN A 103 -11.58 15.83 -3.81
N PRO A 104 -12.11 16.93 -3.24
CA PRO A 104 -11.86 17.30 -1.84
C PRO A 104 -12.27 16.21 -0.86
N GLN A 105 -13.34 15.46 -1.15
CA GLN A 105 -13.79 14.34 -0.33
C GLN A 105 -12.73 13.24 -0.17
N VAL A 106 -11.91 12.99 -1.21
CA VAL A 106 -10.83 12.00 -1.17
C VAL A 106 -9.66 12.52 -0.31
N VAL A 107 -9.34 13.80 -0.44
CA VAL A 107 -8.32 14.48 0.39
C VAL A 107 -8.70 14.46 1.86
N ASP A 108 -9.96 14.75 2.17
CA ASP A 108 -10.47 14.75 3.55
C ASP A 108 -10.47 13.34 4.15
N LEU A 109 -10.99 12.35 3.40
CA LEU A 109 -11.02 10.96 3.85
C LEU A 109 -9.61 10.42 4.09
N THR A 110 -8.67 10.67 3.17
CA THR A 110 -7.28 10.22 3.34
C THR A 110 -6.57 10.97 4.47
N GLY A 111 -6.90 12.24 4.71
CA GLY A 111 -6.46 12.97 5.89
C GLY A 111 -6.92 12.30 7.20
N GLN A 112 -8.18 11.90 7.27
CA GLN A 112 -8.72 11.18 8.44
C GLN A 112 -8.05 9.82 8.64
N ILE A 113 -7.80 9.07 7.55
CA ILE A 113 -7.08 7.79 7.62
C ILE A 113 -5.66 8.01 8.18
N VAL A 114 -4.91 9.00 7.68
CA VAL A 114 -3.56 9.27 8.20
C VAL A 114 -3.57 9.72 9.65
N ALA A 115 -4.54 10.55 10.05
CA ALA A 115 -4.69 10.97 11.44
C ALA A 115 -4.94 9.76 12.36
N PHE A 116 -5.83 8.85 11.95
CA PHE A 116 -6.07 7.59 12.66
C PHE A 116 -4.81 6.73 12.76
N LEU A 117 -4.09 6.53 11.65
CA LEU A 117 -2.86 5.72 11.64
C LEU A 117 -1.79 6.29 12.59
N LYS A 118 -1.67 7.62 12.69
CA LYS A 118 -0.74 8.26 13.63
C LYS A 118 -1.12 8.05 15.09
N GLN A 119 -2.41 7.99 15.40
CA GLN A 119 -2.92 7.80 16.76
C GLN A 119 -3.02 6.32 17.19
N TYR A 120 -3.02 5.41 16.22
CA TYR A 120 -3.21 3.98 16.45
C TYR A 120 -2.26 3.36 17.52
N PRO A 121 -0.94 3.65 17.54
CA PRO A 121 -0.05 3.07 18.55
C PRO A 121 -0.44 3.47 19.98
N GLU A 122 -0.82 4.73 20.17
CA GLU A 122 -1.22 5.27 21.47
C GLU A 122 -2.55 4.66 21.94
N HIS A 123 -3.54 4.60 21.04
CA HIS A 123 -4.83 3.98 21.35
C HIS A 123 -4.67 2.49 21.72
N LYS A 124 -3.75 1.79 21.06
CA LYS A 124 -3.42 0.40 21.38
C LYS A 124 -2.80 0.26 22.77
N LYS A 125 -1.88 1.15 23.15
CA LYS A 125 -1.27 1.18 24.50
C LYS A 125 -2.33 1.38 25.57
N GLN A 126 -3.18 2.39 25.40
CA GLN A 126 -4.27 2.70 26.33
C GLN A 126 -5.23 1.52 26.50
N LEU A 127 -5.59 0.84 25.40
CA LEU A 127 -6.43 -0.35 25.46
C LEU A 127 -5.76 -1.48 26.26
N ILE A 128 -4.47 -1.73 26.03
CA ILE A 128 -3.72 -2.77 26.77
C ILE A 128 -3.66 -2.44 28.26
N GLU A 129 -3.41 -1.18 28.63
CA GLU A 129 -3.36 -0.74 30.03
C GLU A 129 -4.72 -0.89 30.72
N GLN A 130 -5.81 -0.53 30.04
CA GLN A 130 -7.17 -0.73 30.55
C GLN A 130 -7.48 -2.21 30.78
N LEU A 131 -7.10 -3.09 29.85
CA LEU A 131 -7.29 -4.54 30.02
C LEU A 131 -6.46 -5.10 31.18
N LYS A 132 -5.23 -4.63 31.38
CA LYS A 132 -4.40 -5.02 32.53
C LYS A 132 -5.03 -4.60 33.85
N ALA A 133 -5.48 -3.34 33.96
CA ALA A 133 -6.13 -2.83 35.15
C ALA A 133 -7.41 -3.61 35.49
N GLN A 134 -8.17 -4.04 34.48
CA GLN A 134 -9.36 -4.89 34.67
C GLN A 134 -9.01 -6.32 35.11
N ALA A 135 -7.89 -6.89 34.65
CA ALA A 135 -7.47 -8.24 34.98
C ALA A 135 -6.78 -8.37 36.35
N GLU A 136 -6.16 -7.29 36.83
CA GLU A 136 -5.43 -7.24 38.10
C GLU A 136 -6.24 -7.72 39.33
N PRO A 137 -7.51 -7.30 39.55
CA PRO A 137 -8.29 -7.80 40.69
C PRO A 137 -8.54 -9.30 40.61
N THR A 138 -8.85 -9.83 39.42
CA THR A 138 -9.08 -11.27 39.23
C THR A 138 -7.80 -12.09 39.46
N LEU A 139 -6.63 -11.54 39.11
CA LEU A 139 -5.35 -12.18 39.40
C LEU A 139 -5.06 -12.21 40.90
N ARG A 140 -5.25 -11.11 41.62
CA ARG A 140 -5.07 -11.04 43.08
C ARG A 140 -6.02 -11.99 43.83
N GLU A 141 -7.28 -12.09 43.41
CA GLU A 141 -8.23 -13.03 43.99
C GLU A 141 -7.81 -14.49 43.79
N LYS A 142 -7.24 -14.82 42.62
CA LYS A 142 -6.72 -16.17 42.36
C LYS A 142 -5.47 -16.46 43.18
N GLU A 143 -4.57 -15.50 43.32
CA GLU A 143 -3.37 -15.63 44.17
C GLU A 143 -3.73 -15.84 45.64
N ALA A 144 -4.68 -15.07 46.17
CA ALA A 144 -5.15 -15.22 47.55
C ALA A 144 -5.73 -16.62 47.80
N LYS A 145 -6.60 -17.11 46.90
CA LYS A 145 -7.16 -18.48 47.01
C LYS A 145 -6.10 -19.56 46.92
N LEU A 146 -5.09 -19.40 46.07
CA LEU A 146 -3.98 -20.35 45.97
C LEU A 146 -3.12 -20.36 47.24
N GLN A 147 -2.85 -19.19 47.84
CA GLN A 147 -2.16 -19.11 49.13
C GLN A 147 -2.96 -19.75 50.27
N GLU A 148 -4.28 -19.62 50.28
CA GLU A 148 -5.14 -20.33 51.24
C GLU A 148 -5.14 -21.85 51.03
N THR A 149 -4.98 -22.33 49.80
CA THR A 149 -5.05 -23.77 49.47
C THR A 149 -3.70 -24.49 49.61
N TYR A 150 -2.57 -23.77 49.45
CA TYR A 150 -1.21 -24.33 49.50
C TYR A 150 -0.38 -23.82 50.69
N GLY A 151 -0.97 -23.02 51.57
CA GLY A 151 -0.33 -22.45 52.77
C GLY A 151 -0.51 -23.27 54.06
N GLU A 152 -1.20 -24.41 54.00
CA GLU A 152 -1.17 -25.49 55.01
C GLU A 152 -0.22 -26.61 54.58
#